data_AF-D8TMP5-F1
#
_entry.id   AF-D8TMP5-F1
#
_cell.length_a   1.000
_cell.length_b   1.000
_cell.length_c   1.000
_cell.angle_alpha   90.00
_cell.angle_beta   90.00
_cell.angle_gamma   90.00
#
_symmetry.space_group_name_H-M   'P 1'
#
loop_
_entity.id
_entity.type
_entity.pdbx_description
1 polymer ?
#
loop_
_entity_poly.entity_id
_entity_poly.type
_entity_poly.pdbx_seq_one_letter_code
_entity_poly.pdbx_strand_id
1 'polypeptide(L)'
;GTSRLHCELRGHDSWVICCAFSTANTSGCMLVSAADCSVRVWDCETSECVRELRGHTGSVRAVAWESVKWNYIASAGNDYTVRLWNVARGSQVDLFKGHTDVIRALAFSPDGLILASSAEDTTIRLYHV
;
A
#
# COMPACT_ATOMS: atom_id res chain seq x y z
N GLY A 1 6.44 -28.60 -5.19
CA GLY A 1 7.54 -27.64 -4.95
C GLY A 1 7.74 -27.54 -3.46
N THR A 2 8.98 -27.56 -2.99
CA THR A 2 9.29 -27.46 -1.55
C THR A 2 9.00 -26.05 -1.07
N SER A 3 8.13 -25.92 -0.06
CA SER A 3 7.96 -24.68 0.67
C SER A 3 9.29 -24.33 1.35
N ARG A 4 9.90 -23.21 0.93
CA ARG A 4 11.11 -22.68 1.54
C ARG A 4 11.04 -21.15 1.59
N LEU A 5 11.65 -20.56 2.60
CA LEU A 5 11.88 -19.12 2.67
C LEU A 5 12.72 -18.68 1.46
N HIS A 6 12.27 -17.64 0.74
CA HIS A 6 13.00 -17.09 -0.41
C HIS A 6 14.01 -16.01 0.02
N CYS A 7 13.52 -14.99 0.75
CA CYS A 7 14.31 -13.89 1.28
C CYS A 7 13.61 -13.27 2.50
N GLU A 8 14.34 -12.43 3.25
CA GLU A 8 13.79 -11.61 4.33
C GLU A 8 14.02 -10.13 4.01
N LEU A 9 12.98 -9.31 4.12
CA LEU A 9 13.03 -7.87 3.87
C LEU A 9 13.02 -7.12 5.22
N ARG A 10 14.05 -6.34 5.49
CA ARG A 10 14.23 -5.62 6.76
C ARG A 10 14.40 -4.14 6.52
N GLY A 11 13.80 -3.31 7.38
CA GLY A 11 13.98 -1.86 7.34
C GLY A 11 12.85 -1.04 7.96
N HIS A 12 11.68 -1.62 8.18
CA HIS A 12 10.65 -0.99 9.01
C HIS A 12 11.09 -0.97 10.47
N ASP A 13 10.82 0.14 11.17
CA ASP A 13 11.19 0.33 12.58
C ASP A 13 10.10 -0.18 13.55
N SER A 14 9.03 -0.76 13.01
CA SER A 14 7.90 -1.28 13.76
C SER A 14 7.28 -2.51 13.08
N TRP A 15 6.16 -2.98 13.61
CA TRP A 15 5.44 -4.14 13.06
C TRP A 15 4.99 -3.87 11.63
N VAL A 16 5.35 -4.78 10.72
CA VAL A 16 4.81 -4.80 9.36
C VAL A 16 3.39 -5.37 9.43
N ILE A 17 2.41 -4.51 9.18
CA ILE A 17 0.99 -4.83 9.40
C ILE A 17 0.36 -5.49 8.16
N CYS A 18 0.76 -5.04 6.98
CA CYS A 18 0.16 -5.48 5.73
C CYS A 18 1.21 -5.46 4.62
N CYS A 19 1.08 -6.34 3.65
CA CYS A 19 1.85 -6.31 2.42
C CYS A 19 1.01 -6.80 1.23
N ALA A 20 1.39 -6.38 0.03
CA ALA A 20 0.77 -6.81 -1.22
C ALA A 20 1.83 -6.90 -2.33
N PHE A 21 1.72 -7.91 -3.19
CA PHE A 21 2.56 -7.99 -4.39
C PHE A 21 2.08 -7.00 -5.44
N SER A 22 3.02 -6.44 -6.19
CA SER A 22 2.71 -5.93 -7.51
C SER A 22 2.30 -7.10 -8.38
N THR A 23 1.24 -6.92 -9.14
CA THR A 23 0.77 -7.91 -10.10
C THR A 23 1.24 -7.54 -11.52
N ALA A 24 2.22 -6.63 -11.64
CA ALA A 24 2.90 -6.33 -12.90
C ALA A 24 3.58 -7.60 -13.42
N ASN A 25 3.39 -7.91 -14.70
CA ASN A 25 4.06 -9.03 -15.36
C ASN A 25 5.50 -8.65 -15.74
N THR A 26 6.33 -8.37 -14.73
CA THR A 26 7.76 -8.12 -14.88
C THR A 26 8.54 -9.24 -14.22
N SER A 27 9.72 -9.54 -14.76
CA SER A 27 10.62 -10.59 -14.27
C SER A 27 11.05 -10.39 -12.80
N GLY A 28 10.97 -9.16 -12.29
CA GLY A 28 11.19 -8.82 -10.89
C GLY A 28 9.90 -8.81 -10.08
N CYS A 29 9.95 -9.40 -8.88
CA CYS A 29 8.83 -9.47 -7.95
C CYS A 29 8.86 -8.23 -7.04
N MET A 30 7.95 -7.27 -7.24
CA MET A 30 7.84 -6.11 -6.36
C MET A 30 6.81 -6.34 -5.25
N LEU A 31 7.10 -5.84 -4.05
CA LEU A 31 6.21 -5.92 -2.89
C LEU A 31 6.01 -4.53 -2.31
N VAL A 32 4.78 -4.19 -1.91
CA VAL A 32 4.50 -3.06 -1.02
C VAL A 32 4.23 -3.56 0.39
N SER A 33 4.66 -2.80 1.39
CA SER A 33 4.41 -3.09 2.81
C SER A 33 4.04 -1.83 3.58
N ALA A 34 3.20 -2.00 4.60
CA ALA A 34 2.74 -0.96 5.50
C ALA A 34 3.24 -1.22 6.93
N ALA A 35 3.77 -0.18 7.57
CA ALA A 35 4.14 -0.20 8.99
C ALA A 35 4.02 1.20 9.60
N ASP A 36 4.60 1.37 10.79
CA ASP A 36 4.98 2.62 11.45
C ASP A 36 4.16 3.88 11.08
N CYS A 37 4.60 4.67 10.11
CA CYS A 37 3.92 5.80 9.49
C CYS A 37 4.28 5.87 7.99
N SER A 38 4.79 4.76 7.44
CA SER A 38 5.39 4.70 6.11
C SER A 38 4.89 3.50 5.32
N VAL A 39 5.01 3.63 4.01
CA VAL A 39 4.83 2.53 3.07
C VAL A 39 6.14 2.32 2.35
N ARG A 40 6.60 1.07 2.26
CA ARG A 40 7.85 0.74 1.56
C ARG A 40 7.58 -0.17 0.39
N VAL A 41 8.27 0.12 -0.70
CA VAL A 41 8.29 -0.69 -1.92
C VAL A 41 9.63 -1.40 -1.98
N TRP A 42 9.56 -2.70 -2.24
CA TRP A 42 10.71 -3.60 -2.23
C TRP A 42 10.86 -4.28 -3.58
N ASP A 43 12.11 -4.49 -3.95
CA ASP A 43 12.50 -5.47 -4.95
C ASP A 43 12.82 -6.78 -4.23
N CYS A 44 12.04 -7.84 -4.46
CA CYS A 44 12.24 -9.12 -3.78
C CYS A 44 13.46 -9.89 -4.31
N GLU A 45 13.95 -9.59 -5.52
CA GLU A 45 15.10 -10.25 -6.12
C GLU A 45 16.40 -9.71 -5.51
N THR A 46 16.50 -8.38 -5.34
CA THR A 46 17.66 -7.75 -4.70
C THR A 46 17.52 -7.64 -3.17
N SER A 47 16.32 -7.85 -2.64
CA SER A 47 15.97 -7.62 -1.22
C SER A 47 16.19 -6.17 -0.76
N GLU A 48 16.10 -5.22 -1.70
CA GLU A 48 16.32 -3.80 -1.42
C GLU A 48 15.01 -3.01 -1.30
N CYS A 49 15.01 -2.00 -0.43
CA CYS A 49 13.96 -1.00 -0.37
C CYS A 49 14.17 0.02 -1.49
N VAL A 50 13.36 -0.02 -2.54
CA VAL A 50 13.51 0.87 -3.71
C VAL A 50 12.81 2.22 -3.51
N ARG A 51 11.80 2.27 -2.64
CA ARG A 51 11.07 3.50 -2.28
C ARG A 51 10.55 3.45 -0.86
N GLU A 52 10.60 4.59 -0.21
CA GLU A 52 9.88 4.86 1.04
C GLU A 52 8.90 6.02 0.80
N LEU A 53 7.62 5.74 1.02
CA LEU A 53 6.50 6.67 0.82
C LEU A 53 6.07 7.17 2.19
N ARG A 54 6.45 8.42 2.50
CA ARG A 54 6.20 9.07 3.78
C ARG A 54 5.09 10.10 3.65
N GLY A 55 4.28 10.21 4.69
CA GLY A 55 3.26 11.25 4.79
C GLY A 55 2.17 10.93 5.80
N HIS A 56 1.90 9.64 6.05
CA HIS A 56 0.98 9.24 7.11
C HIS A 56 1.48 9.73 8.47
N THR A 57 0.55 10.18 9.32
CA THR A 57 0.85 10.65 10.68
C THR A 57 0.50 9.62 11.76
N GLY A 58 0.16 8.40 11.33
CA GLY A 58 -0.15 7.28 12.20
C GLY A 58 0.07 5.95 11.47
N SER A 59 -0.06 4.85 12.21
CA SER A 59 0.15 3.49 11.70
C SER A 59 -0.63 3.21 10.43
N VAL A 60 0.09 2.83 9.37
CA VAL A 60 -0.49 2.36 8.13
C VAL A 60 -0.97 0.92 8.34
N ARG A 61 -2.26 0.70 8.12
CA ARG A 61 -2.93 -0.59 8.37
C ARG A 61 -3.21 -1.35 7.10
N ALA A 62 -3.37 -0.66 5.99
CA ALA A 62 -3.74 -1.25 4.72
C ALA A 62 -2.90 -0.65 3.58
N VAL A 63 -2.53 -1.51 2.64
CA VAL A 63 -1.97 -1.14 1.34
C VAL A 63 -2.66 -1.96 0.25
N ALA A 64 -2.81 -1.37 -0.92
CA ALA A 64 -3.26 -2.06 -2.12
C ALA A 64 -2.44 -1.59 -3.32
N TRP A 65 -2.12 -2.51 -4.23
CA TRP A 65 -1.46 -2.20 -5.50
C TRP A 65 -2.50 -2.18 -6.62
N GLU A 66 -2.49 -1.15 -7.45
CA GLU A 66 -3.43 -1.01 -8.57
C GLU A 66 -3.15 -2.07 -9.65
N SER A 67 -4.20 -2.76 -10.10
CA SER A 67 -4.08 -4.03 -10.81
C SER A 67 -4.05 -3.98 -12.34
N VAL A 68 -4.04 -2.81 -12.96
CA VAL A 68 -4.12 -2.68 -14.43
C VAL A 68 -2.95 -1.89 -14.98
N LYS A 69 -2.72 -0.69 -14.47
CA LYS A 69 -1.63 0.20 -14.91
C LYS A 69 -0.35 0.00 -14.09
N TRP A 70 -0.44 -0.65 -12.93
CA TRP A 70 0.66 -0.93 -11.99
C TRP A 70 1.36 0.30 -11.42
N ASN A 71 0.85 1.49 -11.71
CA ASN A 71 1.53 2.75 -11.45
C ASN A 71 1.23 3.31 -10.07
N TYR A 72 0.20 2.78 -9.41
CA TYR A 72 -0.33 3.34 -8.19
C TYR A 72 -0.37 2.35 -7.04
N ILE A 73 -0.06 2.87 -5.86
CA ILE A 73 -0.25 2.22 -4.58
C ILE A 73 -1.23 3.07 -3.80
N ALA A 74 -2.21 2.43 -3.15
CA ALA A 74 -3.03 3.05 -2.13
C ALA A 74 -2.58 2.62 -0.74
N SER A 75 -2.66 3.53 0.22
CA SER A 75 -2.40 3.23 1.63
C SER A 75 -3.34 3.96 2.57
N ALA A 76 -3.63 3.36 3.72
CA ALA A 76 -4.52 3.95 4.72
C ALA A 76 -4.25 3.41 6.13
N GLY A 77 -4.70 4.13 7.15
CA GLY A 77 -4.52 3.68 8.53
C GLY A 77 -5.07 4.62 9.61
N ASN A 78 -4.31 4.72 10.71
CA ASN A 78 -4.72 5.40 11.95
C ASN A 78 -4.84 6.93 11.83
N ASP A 79 -4.38 7.54 10.73
CA ASP A 79 -4.58 8.97 10.48
C ASP A 79 -5.89 9.29 9.74
N TYR A 80 -6.71 8.26 9.50
CA TYR A 80 -8.04 8.34 8.89
C TYR A 80 -8.02 8.86 7.44
N THR A 81 -6.85 8.81 6.81
CA THR A 81 -6.66 9.21 5.41
C THR A 81 -6.40 8.01 4.52
N VAL A 82 -6.88 8.10 3.29
CA VAL A 82 -6.42 7.25 2.19
C VAL A 82 -5.47 8.08 1.34
N ARG A 83 -4.29 7.55 1.04
CA ARG A 83 -3.28 8.19 0.18
C ARG A 83 -3.06 7.36 -1.06
N LEU A 84 -3.02 8.03 -2.20
CA LEU A 84 -2.65 7.42 -3.48
C LEU A 84 -1.25 7.90 -3.86
N TRP A 85 -0.39 6.97 -4.25
CA TRP A 85 1.01 7.23 -4.56
C TRP A 85 1.33 6.78 -5.96
N ASN A 86 2.05 7.61 -6.71
CA ASN A 86 2.66 7.17 -7.97
C ASN A 86 4.01 6.49 -7.67
N VAL A 87 4.13 5.21 -8.00
CA VAL A 87 5.29 4.37 -7.67
C VAL A 87 6.56 4.88 -8.36
N ALA A 88 6.48 5.18 -9.65
CA ALA A 88 7.62 5.64 -10.44
C ALA A 88 8.18 6.97 -9.90
N ARG A 89 7.30 7.92 -9.58
CA ARG A 89 7.65 9.25 -9.06
C ARG A 89 8.00 9.24 -7.57
N GLY A 90 7.55 8.23 -6.83
CA GLY A 90 7.71 8.18 -5.37
C GLY A 90 6.97 9.31 -4.64
N SER A 91 5.91 9.85 -5.25
CA SER A 91 5.19 11.02 -4.73
C SER A 91 3.72 10.71 -4.52
N GLN A 92 3.13 11.30 -3.47
CA GLN A 92 1.68 11.29 -3.29
C GLN A 92 1.03 12.04 -4.45
N VAL A 93 -0.01 11.45 -5.04
CA VAL A 93 -0.82 12.09 -6.09
C VAL A 93 -2.16 12.56 -5.55
N ASP A 94 -2.77 11.82 -4.62
CA ASP A 94 -4.04 12.19 -4.00
C ASP A 94 -4.08 11.89 -2.50
N LEU A 95 -4.94 12.63 -1.81
CA LEU A 95 -5.24 12.49 -0.39
C LEU A 95 -6.76 12.55 -0.18
N PHE A 96 -7.34 11.41 0.15
CA PHE A 96 -8.76 11.33 0.46
C PHE A 96 -8.98 11.41 1.96
N LYS A 97 -9.75 12.42 2.37
CA LYS A 97 -10.15 12.66 3.76
C LYS A 97 -11.61 12.34 3.96
N GLY A 98 -11.98 12.15 5.23
CA GLY A 98 -13.35 12.23 5.69
C GLY A 98 -13.84 10.99 6.43
N HIS A 99 -13.11 9.86 6.37
CA HIS A 99 -13.27 8.85 7.42
C HIS A 99 -13.01 9.49 8.78
N THR A 100 -13.77 9.08 9.79
CA THR A 100 -13.71 9.65 11.14
C THR A 100 -13.09 8.70 12.15
N ASP A 101 -12.66 7.52 11.70
CA ASP A 101 -11.95 6.54 12.52
C ASP A 101 -11.02 5.67 11.65
N VAL A 102 -10.32 4.71 12.27
CA VAL A 102 -9.21 3.99 11.66
C VAL A 102 -9.64 3.23 10.42
N ILE A 103 -8.91 3.42 9.32
CA ILE A 103 -9.12 2.68 8.10
C ILE A 103 -8.40 1.33 8.21
N ARG A 104 -9.10 0.24 7.95
CA ARG A 104 -8.65 -1.14 8.19
C ARG A 104 -8.28 -1.89 6.92
N ALA A 105 -8.93 -1.59 5.78
CA ALA A 105 -8.65 -2.25 4.52
C ALA A 105 -8.83 -1.31 3.32
N LEU A 106 -8.15 -1.67 2.23
CA LEU A 106 -8.24 -1.03 0.92
C LEU A 106 -8.37 -2.10 -0.17
N ALA A 107 -9.09 -1.77 -1.24
CA ALA A 107 -9.15 -2.60 -2.43
C ALA A 107 -9.37 -1.74 -3.68
N PHE A 108 -8.60 -2.00 -4.74
CA PHE A 108 -8.92 -1.49 -6.06
C PHE A 108 -10.02 -2.34 -6.70
N SER A 109 -10.89 -1.71 -7.47
CA SER A 109 -11.77 -2.41 -8.41
C SER A 109 -10.93 -3.13 -9.48
N PRO A 110 -11.45 -4.21 -10.10
CA PRO A 110 -10.71 -4.97 -11.10
C PRO A 110 -10.25 -4.16 -12.32
N ASP A 111 -10.94 -3.07 -12.64
CA ASP A 111 -10.58 -2.13 -13.72
C ASP A 111 -9.61 -1.02 -13.28
N GLY A 112 -9.24 -0.97 -11.99
CA GLY A 112 -8.32 0.00 -11.42
C GLY A 112 -8.88 1.43 -11.29
N LEU A 113 -10.16 1.66 -11.60
CA LEU A 113 -10.78 3.00 -11.65
C LEU A 113 -11.39 3.46 -10.33
N ILE A 114 -11.66 2.53 -9.42
CA ILE A 114 -12.28 2.80 -8.13
C ILE A 114 -11.40 2.23 -7.03
N LEU A 115 -11.16 3.04 -6.01
CA LEU A 115 -10.55 2.61 -4.75
C LEU A 115 -11.63 2.55 -3.67
N ALA A 116 -11.75 1.41 -3.00
CA ALA A 116 -12.61 1.23 -1.84
C ALA A 116 -11.80 1.26 -0.55
N SER A 117 -12.35 1.91 0.49
CA SER A 117 -11.82 1.88 1.86
C SER A 117 -12.89 1.48 2.87
N SER A 118 -12.53 0.70 3.87
CA SER A 118 -13.39 0.36 5.01
C SER A 118 -12.74 0.80 6.33
N ALA A 119 -13.54 1.35 7.24
CA ALA A 119 -13.05 1.94 8.48
C ALA A 119 -13.91 1.60 9.71
N GLU A 120 -13.36 1.89 10.89
CA GLU A 120 -14.03 1.71 12.18
C GLU A 120 -15.18 2.69 12.42
N ASP A 121 -15.30 3.73 11.58
CA ASP A 121 -16.46 4.63 11.56
C ASP A 121 -17.73 3.98 10.96
N THR A 122 -17.69 2.66 10.75
CA THR A 122 -18.77 1.81 10.22
C THR A 122 -19.15 2.12 8.76
N THR A 123 -18.31 2.86 8.03
CA THR A 123 -18.55 3.20 6.63
C THR A 123 -17.57 2.56 5.65
N ILE A 124 -18.05 2.41 4.42
CA ILE A 124 -17.21 2.17 3.25
C ILE A 124 -17.25 3.43 2.39
N ARG A 125 -16.11 3.80 1.81
CA ARG A 125 -16.01 4.91 0.86
C ARG A 125 -15.38 4.45 -0.44
N LEU A 126 -15.88 5.01 -1.54
CA LEU A 126 -15.40 4.75 -2.89
C LEU A 126 -14.86 6.06 -3.47
N TYR A 127 -13.71 5.97 -4.15
CA TYR A 127 -13.05 7.10 -4.79
C TYR A 127 -12.72 6.76 -6.23
N HIS A 128 -12.96 7.69 -7.15
CA HIS A 128 -12.37 7.61 -8.47
C HIS A 128 -10.87 7.92 -8.40
N VAL A 129 -10.08 7.16 -9.13
CA VAL A 129 -8.60 7.18 -9.12
C VAL A 129 -8.01 7.14 -10.52
#